data_AF-A0A9D1ZLC4-F1
#
_entry.id   AF-A0A9D1ZLC4-F1
#
_cell.length_a   1.000
_cell.length_b   1.000
_cell.length_c   1.000
_cell.angle_alpha   90.00
_cell.angle_beta   90.00
_cell.angle_gamma   90.00
#
_symmetry.space_group_name_H-M   'P 1'
#
loop_
_entity.id
_entity.type
_entity.pdbx_description
1 polymer ?
#
loop_
_entity_poly.entity_id
_entity_poly.type
_entity_poly.pdbx_seq_one_letter_code
_entity_poly.pdbx_strand_id
1 'polypeptide(L)'
;MNTLDYIRQRFAFIGTITDEGASDFALDFGIELKDEVFEDDMKAIAGAVDSFIDKSILHPASVNENGFSVSWSADAAKAFVKMSLRKYGIEPDGDTSALVGLSVIKDASNLW
;
A
#
# COMPACT_ATOMS: atom_id res chain seq x y z
N MET A 1 11.77 2.46 18.49
CA MET A 1 11.14 2.02 17.23
C MET A 1 11.83 2.75 16.11
N ASN A 2 12.27 2.04 15.07
CA ASN A 2 12.95 2.64 13.94
C ASN A 2 11.98 2.95 12.79
N THR A 3 12.47 3.62 11.75
CA THR A 3 11.66 4.05 10.60
C THR A 3 10.99 2.88 9.87
N LEU A 4 11.74 1.81 9.59
CA LEU A 4 11.24 0.65 8.87
C LEU A 4 10.19 -0.11 9.67
N ASP A 5 10.40 -0.25 10.98
CA ASP A 5 9.45 -0.87 11.92
C ASP A 5 8.12 -0.11 11.92
N TYR A 6 8.17 1.23 11.97
CA TYR A 6 6.96 2.03 11.93
C TYR A 6 6.24 1.97 10.57
N ILE A 7 6.98 1.97 9.45
CA ILE A 7 6.40 1.75 8.11
C ILE A 7 5.66 0.42 8.07
N ARG A 8 6.29 -0.69 8.50
CA ARG A 8 5.63 -2.00 8.55
C ARG A 8 4.37 -1.99 9.41
N GLN A 9 4.44 -1.38 10.60
CA GLN A 9 3.28 -1.25 11.47
C GLN A 9 2.13 -0.48 10.77
N ARG A 10 2.46 0.55 9.99
CA ARG A 10 1.46 1.31 9.22
C ARG A 10 0.90 0.52 8.04
N PHE A 11 1.61 -0.46 7.48
CA PHE A 11 1.08 -1.33 6.42
C PHE A 11 0.27 -2.54 6.96
N ALA A 12 0.36 -2.84 8.26
CA ALA A 12 -0.29 -4.00 8.87
C ALA A 12 -1.82 -4.08 8.70
N PHE A 13 -2.49 -2.96 8.40
CA PHE A 13 -3.93 -2.95 8.12
C PHE A 13 -4.30 -3.47 6.72
N ILE A 14 -3.34 -3.55 5.81
CA ILE A 14 -3.53 -4.10 4.46
C ILE A 14 -2.71 -5.36 4.19
N GLY A 15 -1.75 -5.69 5.05
CA GLY A 15 -0.90 -6.87 4.89
C GLY A 15 0.50 -6.71 5.49
N THR A 16 1.39 -7.61 5.09
CA THR A 16 2.79 -7.61 5.54
C THR A 16 3.70 -7.10 4.43
N ILE A 17 4.45 -6.03 4.70
CA ILE A 17 5.46 -5.48 3.78
C ILE A 17 6.85 -6.07 4.08
N THR A 18 7.65 -6.39 3.06
CA THR A 18 9.03 -6.88 3.23
C THR A 18 9.98 -5.79 3.74
N ASP A 19 11.17 -6.18 4.22
CA ASP A 19 12.24 -5.24 4.60
C ASP A 19 12.64 -4.35 3.42
N GLU A 20 12.84 -4.96 2.27
CA GLU A 20 13.18 -4.30 1.02
C GLU A 20 12.04 -3.36 0.60
N GLY A 21 10.79 -3.80 0.70
CA GLY A 21 9.61 -3.00 0.39
C GLY A 21 9.45 -1.77 1.27
N ALA A 22 9.66 -1.92 2.59
CA ALA A 22 9.63 -0.79 3.51
C ALA A 22 10.76 0.22 3.23
N SER A 23 11.93 -0.28 2.82
CA SER A 23 13.08 0.55 2.45
C SER A 23 12.85 1.29 1.13
N ASP A 24 12.34 0.62 0.10
CA ASP A 24 11.94 1.23 -1.18
C ASP A 24 10.83 2.26 -0.97
N PHE A 25 9.86 1.96 -0.10
CA PHE A 25 8.81 2.91 0.27
C PHE A 25 9.38 4.17 0.91
N ALA A 26 10.31 4.02 1.86
CA ALA A 26 10.98 5.16 2.48
C ALA A 26 11.71 6.02 1.44
N LEU A 27 12.43 5.40 0.50
CA LEU A 27 13.13 6.08 -0.57
C LEU A 27 12.16 6.84 -1.51
N ASP A 28 11.11 6.19 -1.99
CA ASP A 28 10.12 6.77 -2.90
C ASP A 28 9.40 7.98 -2.31
N PHE A 29 9.22 8.01 -0.99
CA PHE A 29 8.53 9.07 -0.27
C PHE A 29 9.47 10.05 0.44
N GLY A 30 10.79 9.93 0.25
CA GLY A 30 11.78 10.84 0.81
C GLY A 30 11.88 10.79 2.34
N ILE A 31 11.62 9.63 2.92
CA ILE A 31 11.67 9.38 4.36
C ILE A 31 13.08 8.94 4.74
N GLU A 32 13.70 9.64 5.69
CA GLU A 32 15.02 9.28 6.21
C GLU A 32 14.95 8.03 7.08
N LEU A 33 15.88 7.09 6.89
CA LEU A 33 16.00 5.89 7.71
C LEU A 33 16.66 6.21 9.05
N LYS A 34 15.84 6.42 10.08
CA LYS A 34 16.28 6.68 11.46
C LYS A 34 16.14 5.43 12.33
N ASP A 35 17.11 5.22 13.22
CA ASP A 35 17.10 4.16 14.24
C ASP A 35 16.03 4.41 15.32
N GLU A 36 15.71 5.69 15.56
CA GLU A 36 14.63 6.12 16.44
C GLU A 36 13.76 7.17 15.75
N VAL A 37 12.45 6.93 15.71
CA VAL A 37 11.47 7.88 15.17
C VAL A 37 10.75 8.64 16.29
N PHE A 38 10.57 9.94 16.07
CA PHE A 38 9.79 10.82 16.96
C PHE A 38 8.46 11.22 16.31
N GLU A 39 7.68 12.03 17.02
CA GLU A 39 6.30 12.37 16.64
C GLU A 39 6.20 13.00 15.24
N ASP A 40 7.14 13.88 14.87
CA ASP A 40 7.20 14.48 13.53
C ASP A 40 7.53 13.46 12.43
N ASP A 41 8.43 12.52 12.70
CA ASP A 41 8.76 11.42 11.77
C ASP A 41 7.56 10.52 11.55
N MET A 42 6.84 10.19 12.64
CA MET A 42 5.64 9.39 12.58
C MET A 42 4.53 10.07 11.77
N LYS A 43 4.35 11.39 11.92
CA LYS A 43 3.39 12.18 11.11
C LYS A 43 3.77 12.18 9.63
N ALA A 44 5.06 12.34 9.31
CA ALA A 44 5.55 12.30 7.94
C ALA A 44 5.31 10.91 7.30
N ILE A 45 5.63 9.83 8.02
CA ILE A 45 5.40 8.45 7.58
C ILE A 45 3.91 8.17 7.40
N ALA A 46 3.06 8.61 8.33
CA ALA A 46 1.61 8.45 8.23
C ALA A 46 1.05 9.17 6.99
N GLY A 47 1.48 10.41 6.74
CA GLY A 47 1.09 11.17 5.55
C GLY A 47 1.57 10.54 4.24
N ALA A 48 2.76 9.93 4.24
CA ALA A 48 3.26 9.18 3.09
C ALA A 48 2.39 7.94 2.78
N VAL A 49 2.01 7.18 3.82
CA VAL A 49 1.12 6.02 3.68
C VAL A 49 -0.26 6.45 3.19
N ASP A 50 -0.82 7.53 3.75
CA ASP A 50 -2.12 8.05 3.31
C ASP A 50 -2.05 8.52 1.84
N SER A 51 -0.97 9.19 1.43
CA SER A 51 -0.74 9.57 0.03
C SER A 51 -0.54 8.37 -0.89
N PHE A 52 0.09 7.30 -0.42
CA PHE A 52 0.20 6.05 -1.17
C PHE A 52 -1.18 5.43 -1.44
N ILE A 53 -2.04 5.39 -0.43
CA ILE A 53 -3.42 4.89 -0.57
C ILE A 53 -4.24 5.81 -1.48
N ASP A 54 -4.13 7.13 -1.30
CA ASP A 54 -4.80 8.12 -2.15
C ASP A 54 -4.37 7.98 -3.61
N LYS A 55 -3.06 7.95 -3.90
CA LYS A 55 -2.57 7.72 -5.27
C LYS A 55 -3.01 6.36 -5.82
N SER A 56 -3.15 5.35 -4.96
CA SER A 56 -3.56 4.01 -5.37
C SER A 56 -5.05 3.86 -5.64
N ILE A 57 -5.90 4.68 -5.01
CA ILE A 57 -7.36 4.56 -5.08
C ILE A 57 -7.99 5.73 -5.87
N LEU A 58 -7.39 6.93 -5.85
CA LEU A 58 -8.06 8.20 -6.16
C LEU A 58 -7.53 8.96 -7.40
N HIS A 59 -6.40 8.61 -8.04
CA HIS A 59 -5.85 9.46 -9.12
C HIS A 59 -6.08 8.93 -10.55
N PRO A 60 -7.09 9.40 -11.30
CA PRO A 60 -7.26 9.06 -12.71
C PRO A 60 -6.24 9.79 -13.59
N ALA A 61 -5.49 9.04 -14.41
CA ALA A 61 -4.66 9.61 -15.46
C ALA A 61 -5.41 9.55 -16.80
N SER A 62 -6.38 10.44 -17.02
CA SER A 62 -6.78 10.99 -18.34
C SER A 62 -8.18 11.62 -18.29
N VAL A 63 -8.27 12.83 -18.81
CA VAL A 63 -9.53 13.50 -19.17
C VAL A 63 -9.74 13.24 -20.66
N ASN A 64 -10.84 12.59 -21.03
CA ASN A 64 -11.27 12.54 -22.44
C ASN A 64 -11.71 13.96 -22.86
N GLU A 65 -11.40 14.38 -24.09
CA GLU A 65 -11.72 15.69 -24.71
C GLU A 65 -13.21 16.10 -24.61
N ASN A 66 -14.11 15.19 -24.21
CA ASN A 66 -15.53 15.45 -23.97
C ASN A 66 -15.92 15.88 -22.54
N GLY A 67 -14.96 16.14 -21.63
CA GLY A 67 -15.25 16.75 -20.32
C GLY A 67 -15.96 15.84 -19.31
N PHE A 68 -16.03 14.53 -19.56
CA PHE A 68 -16.43 13.56 -18.54
C PHE A 68 -15.19 13.15 -17.72
N SER A 69 -15.21 13.43 -16.42
CA SER A 69 -14.22 12.93 -15.47
C SER A 69 -14.29 11.41 -15.44
N VAL A 70 -13.32 10.75 -16.07
CA VAL A 70 -13.16 9.31 -15.98
C VAL A 70 -12.49 9.03 -14.64
N SER A 71 -13.28 8.88 -13.58
CA SER A 71 -12.84 8.16 -12.38
C SER A 71 -12.36 6.77 -12.82
N TRP A 72 -11.35 6.22 -12.13
CA TRP A 72 -10.86 4.87 -12.43
C TRP A 72 -12.04 3.92 -12.67
N SER A 73 -12.04 3.18 -13.78
CA SER A 73 -12.85 1.98 -13.83
C SER A 73 -12.40 1.10 -12.65
N ALA A 74 -13.35 0.51 -11.92
CA ALA A 74 -13.04 -0.26 -10.71
C ALA A 74 -12.00 -1.37 -10.96
N ASP A 75 -11.91 -1.87 -12.19
CA ASP A 75 -10.91 -2.84 -12.63
C ASP A 75 -9.50 -2.28 -12.67
N ALA A 76 -9.34 -1.07 -13.23
CA ALA A 76 -8.05 -0.44 -13.35
C ALA A 76 -7.51 0.00 -11.97
N ALA A 77 -8.38 0.46 -11.05
CA ALA A 77 -7.99 0.74 -9.66
C ALA A 77 -7.48 -0.52 -8.96
N LYS A 78 -8.16 -1.66 -9.13
CA LYS A 78 -7.69 -2.96 -8.62
C LYS A 78 -6.35 -3.37 -9.24
N ALA A 79 -6.15 -3.12 -10.53
CA ALA A 79 -4.90 -3.44 -11.22
C ALA A 79 -3.73 -2.61 -10.66
N PHE A 80 -3.95 -1.32 -10.40
CA PHE A 80 -2.95 -0.45 -9.79
C PHE A 80 -2.61 -0.89 -8.37
N VAL A 81 -3.61 -1.15 -7.54
CA VAL A 81 -3.37 -1.66 -6.17
C VAL A 81 -2.57 -2.96 -6.22
N LYS A 82 -2.93 -3.92 -7.09
CA LYS A 82 -2.14 -5.16 -7.27
C LYS A 82 -0.70 -4.89 -7.69
N MET A 83 -0.47 -3.92 -8.59
CA MET A 83 0.88 -3.54 -9.03
C MET A 83 1.70 -2.93 -7.88
N SER A 84 1.08 -2.06 -7.08
CA SER A 84 1.71 -1.42 -5.92
C SER A 84 2.03 -2.43 -4.82
N LEU A 85 1.12 -3.36 -4.52
CA LEU A 85 1.39 -4.46 -3.58
C LEU A 85 2.60 -5.28 -4.04
N ARG A 86 2.68 -5.61 -5.34
CA ARG A 86 3.85 -6.31 -5.91
C ARG A 86 5.13 -5.49 -5.83
N LYS A 87 5.07 -4.19 -6.13
CA LYS A 87 6.24 -3.29 -6.11
C LYS A 87 6.92 -3.30 -4.74
N TYR A 88 6.13 -3.19 -3.67
CA TYR A 88 6.64 -3.14 -2.30
C TYR A 88 6.66 -4.50 -1.60
N GLY A 89 6.44 -5.62 -2.32
CA GLY A 89 6.41 -6.94 -1.70
C GLY A 89 5.38 -7.08 -0.58
N ILE A 90 4.26 -6.34 -0.66
CA ILE A 90 3.21 -6.40 0.34
C ILE A 90 2.38 -7.66 0.09
N GLU A 91 2.41 -8.58 1.04
CA GLU A 91 1.52 -9.73 1.08
C GLU A 91 0.19 -9.32 1.73
N PRO A 92 -0.91 -9.19 0.96
CA PRO A 92 -2.16 -8.68 1.48
C PRO A 92 -2.83 -9.68 2.42
N ASP A 93 -3.48 -9.18 3.47
CA ASP A 93 -4.29 -10.00 4.35
C ASP A 93 -5.57 -10.53 3.65
N GLY A 94 -6.38 -11.33 4.35
CA GLY A 94 -7.58 -11.94 3.78
C GLY A 94 -8.65 -10.95 3.31
N ASP A 95 -8.88 -9.89 4.08
CA ASP A 95 -9.86 -8.84 3.77
C ASP A 95 -9.35 -7.97 2.62
N THR A 96 -8.09 -7.54 2.66
CA THR A 96 -7.47 -6.77 1.57
C THR A 96 -7.46 -7.57 0.27
N SER A 97 -7.09 -8.85 0.32
CA SER A 97 -7.11 -9.74 -0.82
C SER A 97 -8.51 -9.87 -1.43
N ALA A 98 -9.54 -10.01 -0.60
CA ALA A 98 -10.93 -10.05 -1.06
C ALA A 98 -11.35 -8.74 -1.73
N LEU A 99 -10.98 -7.59 -1.16
CA LEU A 99 -11.27 -6.26 -1.71
C LEU A 99 -10.64 -6.04 -3.09
N VAL A 100 -9.38 -6.46 -3.27
CA VAL A 100 -8.66 -6.30 -4.54
C VAL A 100 -8.93 -7.43 -5.54
N GLY A 101 -9.72 -8.45 -5.15
CA GLY A 101 -10.01 -9.61 -5.99
C GLY A 101 -8.77 -10.45 -6.27
N LEU A 102 -7.95 -10.68 -5.24
CA LEU A 102 -6.94 -11.74 -5.19
C LEU A 102 -7.58 -12.96 -4.53
N SER A 103 -7.43 -14.12 -5.16
CA SER A 103 -7.91 -15.38 -4.58
C SER A 103 -7.10 -15.72 -3.34
N VAL A 104 -7.70 -15.65 -2.15
CA VAL A 104 -7.12 -16.18 -0.92
C VAL A 104 -7.33 -17.68 -0.93
N ILE A 105 -6.29 -18.46 -1.27
CA ILE A 105 -6.30 -19.90 -0.98
C ILE A 105 -6.08 -20.01 0.52
N LYS A 106 -7.18 -20.11 1.29
CA LYS A 106 -7.07 -20.52 2.70
C LYS A 106 -6.65 -21.98 2.69
N ASP A 107 -5.38 -22.23 2.98
CA ASP A 107 -4.87 -23.57 3.24
C ASP A 107 -5.68 -24.17 4.40
N ALA A 108 -6.55 -25.13 4.09
CA ALA A 108 -7.44 -25.79 5.04
C ALA A 108 -6.75 -26.99 5.72
N SER A 109 -5.42 -27.02 5.81
CA SER A 109 -4.68 -28.21 6.26
C SER A 109 -4.69 -28.43 7.78
N ASN A 110 -5.39 -27.61 8.56
CA ASN A 110 -5.54 -27.76 10.03
C ASN A 110 -6.97 -28.10 10.48
N LEU A 111 -7.80 -28.68 9.61
CA LEU A 111 -9.05 -29.34 9.99
C LEU A 111 -8.84 -30.85 10.07
N TRP A 112 -8.04 -31.33 11.02
CA TRP A 112 -8.03 -32.74 11.45
C TRP A 112 -7.49 -32.89 12.87
#